data_AF-A0A925XHN1-F1
#
_entry.id   AF-A0A925XHN1-F1
#
_cell.length_a   1.000
_cell.length_b   1.000
_cell.length_c   1.000
_cell.angle_alpha   90.00
_cell.angle_beta   90.00
_cell.angle_gamma   90.00
#
_symmetry.space_group_name_H-M   'P 1'
#
loop_
_entity.id
_entity.type
_entity.pdbx_description
1 polymer ?
#
loop_
_entity_poly.entity_id
_entity_poly.type
_entity_poly.pdbx_seq_one_letter_code
_entity_poly.pdbx_strand_id
1 'polypeptide(L)'
;VNRGKLAGKPVEDLKDKPLPEGAIEKIYGGKVSANHTANFIEGIKARKQPISDVWSHNRMLEICHLSNIAMRLGRELKWDPVKREIIGDTQANSFLGRESRKGFEINL
;
A
#
# COMPACT_ATOMS: atom_id res chain seq x y z
N VAL A 1 -0.92 15.11 -8.78
CA VAL A 1 -1.69 15.06 -7.52
C VAL A 1 -1.72 16.47 -6.94
N ASN A 2 -2.88 17.14 -6.92
CA ASN A 2 -3.02 18.33 -6.08
C ASN A 2 -3.36 17.84 -4.66
N ARG A 3 -2.82 18.48 -3.62
CA ARG A 3 -3.00 18.07 -2.22
C ARG A 3 -4.13 18.82 -1.50
N GLY A 4 -5.13 19.35 -2.21
CA GLY A 4 -6.15 20.22 -1.59
C GLY A 4 -7.52 20.27 -2.26
N LYS A 5 -7.70 19.60 -3.40
CA LYS A 5 -8.96 19.58 -4.14
C LYS A 5 -9.11 18.28 -4.92
N LEU A 6 -10.23 17.61 -4.72
CA LEU A 6 -10.67 16.54 -5.61
C LEU A 6 -11.19 17.18 -6.90
N ALA A 7 -10.63 16.79 -8.05
CA ALA A 7 -10.98 17.33 -9.35
C ALA A 7 -10.87 16.25 -10.43
N GLY A 8 -11.51 16.50 -11.57
CA GLY A 8 -11.52 15.62 -12.74
C GLY A 8 -12.84 14.89 -12.93
N LYS A 9 -12.96 14.24 -14.09
CA LYS A 9 -14.19 13.58 -14.55
C LYS A 9 -14.87 12.69 -13.51
N PRO A 10 -14.17 11.83 -12.74
CA PRO A 10 -14.83 11.01 -11.72
C PRO A 10 -15.54 11.83 -10.63
N VAL A 11 -15.03 13.01 -10.28
CA VAL A 11 -15.61 13.92 -9.27
C VAL A 11 -16.81 14.67 -9.86
N GLU A 12 -16.71 15.08 -11.12
CA GLU A 12 -17.78 15.76 -11.85
C GLU A 12 -19.00 14.84 -12.04
N ASP A 13 -18.76 13.59 -12.42
CA ASP A 13 -19.79 12.58 -12.67
C ASP A 13 -20.57 12.21 -11.38
N LEU A 14 -20.08 12.51 -10.17
CA LEU A 14 -20.78 12.23 -8.90
C LEU A 14 -22.13 12.95 -8.76
N LYS A 15 -22.35 14.04 -9.52
CA LYS A 15 -23.63 14.75 -9.54
C LYS A 15 -24.76 13.88 -10.10
N ASP A 16 -24.46 13.16 -11.19
CA ASP A 16 -25.42 12.34 -11.92
C ASP A 16 -25.36 10.87 -11.50
N LYS A 17 -24.20 10.44 -10.98
CA LYS A 17 -23.91 9.07 -10.53
C LYS A 17 -23.32 9.11 -9.11
N PRO A 18 -24.15 9.39 -8.09
CA PRO A 18 -23.67 9.43 -6.71
C PRO A 18 -23.13 8.06 -6.31
N LEU A 19 -22.20 8.07 -5.34
CA LEU A 19 -21.76 6.83 -4.73
C LEU A 19 -22.95 6.14 -4.05
N PRO A 20 -23.01 4.80 -4.06
CA PRO A 20 -23.99 4.08 -3.26
C PRO A 20 -23.92 4.49 -1.79
N GLU A 21 -25.06 4.45 -1.11
CA GLU A 21 -25.10 4.64 0.34
C GLU A 21 -24.16 3.66 1.04
N GLY A 22 -23.39 4.15 2.02
CA GLY A 22 -22.42 3.35 2.75
C GLY A 22 -21.16 2.94 1.96
N ALA A 23 -20.95 3.48 0.75
CA ALA A 23 -19.78 3.12 -0.06
C ALA A 23 -18.45 3.41 0.64
N ILE A 24 -18.37 4.48 1.42
CA ILE A 24 -17.15 4.84 2.15
C ILE A 24 -16.88 3.83 3.26
N GLU A 25 -17.88 3.54 4.09
CA GLU A 25 -17.77 2.56 5.18
C GLU A 25 -17.42 1.17 4.63
N LYS A 26 -18.00 0.79 3.49
CA LYS A 26 -17.67 -0.46 2.80
C LYS A 26 -16.19 -0.54 2.41
N ILE A 27 -15.62 0.54 1.88
CA ILE A 27 -14.19 0.61 1.51
C ILE A 27 -13.30 0.56 2.77
N TYR A 28 -13.71 1.24 3.84
CA TYR A 28 -12.97 1.31 5.09
C TYR A 28 -13.19 0.09 6.01
N GLY A 29 -14.02 -0.87 5.61
CA GLY A 29 -14.30 -2.09 6.39
C GLY A 29 -15.19 -1.87 7.61
N GLY A 30 -15.91 -0.76 7.68
CA GLY A 30 -16.81 -0.41 8.78
C GLY A 30 -16.91 1.09 9.03
N LYS A 31 -17.33 1.45 10.25
CA LYS A 31 -17.46 2.84 10.68
C LYS A 31 -16.11 3.56 10.56
N VAL A 32 -16.11 4.68 9.85
CA VAL A 32 -14.91 5.52 9.67
C VAL A 32 -14.63 6.28 10.98
N SER A 33 -13.44 6.11 11.53
CA SER A 33 -12.97 6.89 12.69
C SER A 33 -12.74 8.36 12.30
N ALA A 34 -12.75 9.26 13.28
CA ALA A 34 -12.61 10.70 13.04
C ALA A 34 -11.31 11.08 12.29
N ASN A 35 -10.22 10.37 12.56
CA ASN A 35 -8.95 10.50 11.85
C ASN A 35 -8.08 9.24 12.07
N HIS A 36 -6.90 9.21 11.44
CA HIS A 36 -5.97 8.08 11.49
C HIS A 36 -5.49 7.76 12.91
N THR A 37 -5.14 8.78 13.71
CA THR A 37 -4.71 8.60 15.10
C THR A 37 -5.83 8.06 15.98
N ALA A 38 -7.05 8.56 15.80
CA ALA A 38 -8.23 8.06 16.51
C ALA A 38 -8.47 6.57 16.20
N ASN A 39 -8.39 6.19 14.92
CA ASN A 39 -8.53 4.80 14.50
C ASN A 39 -7.51 3.87 15.16
N PHE A 40 -6.25 4.31 15.24
CA PHE A 40 -5.18 3.55 15.89
C PHE A 40 -5.45 3.36 17.39
N ILE A 41 -5.82 4.43 18.09
CA ILE A 41 -6.13 4.39 19.53
C ILE A 41 -7.36 3.51 19.80
N GLU A 42 -8.41 3.62 18.97
CA GLU A 42 -9.60 2.77 19.04
C GLU A 42 -9.25 1.29 18.84
N GLY A 43 -8.40 0.97 17.85
CA GLY A 43 -7.90 -0.38 17.59
C GLY A 43 -7.15 -0.95 18.80
N ILE A 44 -6.25 -0.17 19.42
CA ILE A 44 -5.53 -0.58 20.63
C ILE A 44 -6.52 -0.91 21.76
N LYS A 45 -7.45 0.01 22.06
CA LYS A 45 -8.43 -0.15 23.14
C LYS A 45 -9.33 -1.36 22.93
N ALA A 46 -9.78 -1.57 21.70
CA ALA A 46 -10.67 -2.66 21.32
C ALA A 46 -9.95 -3.98 21.02
N ARG A 47 -8.61 -4.00 21.02
CA ARG A 47 -7.78 -5.12 20.56
C ARG A 47 -8.16 -5.59 19.15
N LYS A 48 -8.39 -4.64 18.24
CA LYS A 48 -8.73 -4.87 16.83
C LYS A 48 -7.67 -4.29 15.91
N GLN A 49 -7.52 -4.88 14.73
CA GLN A 49 -6.67 -4.29 13.70
C GLN A 49 -7.22 -2.92 13.28
N PRO A 50 -6.37 -1.89 13.17
CA PRO A 50 -6.76 -0.61 12.60
C PRO A 50 -7.03 -0.75 11.09
N ILE A 51 -7.69 0.25 10.50
CA ILE A 51 -8.00 0.32 9.07
C ILE A 51 -6.72 0.29 8.23
N SER A 52 -5.63 0.88 8.73
CA SER A 52 -4.30 0.84 8.11
C SER A 52 -3.37 -0.09 8.88
N ASP A 53 -3.51 -1.39 8.65
CA ASP A 53 -2.68 -2.41 9.30
C ASP A 53 -1.27 -2.51 8.67
N VAL A 54 -0.38 -3.22 9.37
CA VAL A 54 1.02 -3.39 8.94
C VAL A 54 1.16 -4.14 7.62
N TRP A 55 0.28 -5.10 7.33
CA TRP A 55 0.40 -5.97 6.17
C TRP A 55 -0.06 -5.28 4.90
N SER A 56 -1.20 -4.59 4.95
CA SER A 56 -1.66 -3.75 3.84
C SER A 56 -0.64 -2.66 3.51
N HIS A 57 -0.04 -2.04 4.54
CA HIS A 57 1.01 -1.05 4.34
C HIS A 57 2.30 -1.64 3.75
N ASN A 58 2.81 -2.75 4.30
CA ASN A 58 3.99 -3.45 3.75
C ASN A 58 3.77 -3.81 2.28
N ARG A 59 2.57 -4.29 1.95
CA ARG A 59 2.21 -4.67 0.59
C ARG A 59 2.18 -3.48 -0.38
N MET A 60 1.70 -2.32 0.08
CA MET A 60 1.76 -1.08 -0.70
C MET A 60 3.21 -0.63 -0.93
N LEU A 61 4.09 -0.74 0.07
CA LEU A 61 5.50 -0.35 -0.05
C LEU A 61 6.25 -1.19 -1.10
N GLU A 62 5.90 -2.46 -1.29
CA GLU A 62 6.46 -3.29 -2.37
C GLU A 62 6.34 -2.59 -3.73
N ILE A 63 5.20 -1.98 -4.03
CA ILE A 63 4.94 -1.30 -5.30
C ILE A 63 5.87 -0.09 -5.46
N CYS A 64 6.10 0.68 -4.39
CA CYS A 64 7.04 1.80 -4.41
C CYS A 64 8.46 1.34 -4.74
N HIS A 65 8.91 0.24 -4.13
CA HIS A 65 10.23 -0.32 -4.41
C HIS A 65 10.34 -0.90 -5.81
N LEU A 66 9.36 -1.69 -6.24
CA LEU A 66 9.32 -2.26 -7.59
C LEU A 66 9.31 -1.17 -8.67
N SER A 67 8.58 -0.07 -8.46
CA SER A 67 8.56 1.07 -9.38
C SER A 67 9.96 1.70 -9.51
N ASN A 68 10.65 1.88 -8.38
CA ASN A 68 12.02 2.39 -8.38
C ASN A 68 13.00 1.45 -9.09
N ILE A 69 12.86 0.13 -8.91
CA ILE A 69 13.70 -0.87 -9.60
C ILE A 69 13.42 -0.83 -11.11
N ALA A 70 12.16 -0.80 -11.52
CA ALA A 70 11.75 -0.71 -12.92
C ALA A 70 12.31 0.55 -13.59
N MET A 71 12.19 1.70 -12.92
CA MET A 71 12.77 2.97 -13.38
C MET A 71 14.29 2.90 -13.50
N ARG A 72 14.97 2.31 -12.51
CA ARG A 72 16.44 2.19 -12.49
C ARG A 72 16.96 1.30 -13.62
N LEU A 73 16.24 0.23 -13.94
CA LEU A 73 16.61 -0.71 -15.00
C LEU A 73 16.07 -0.31 -16.38
N GLY A 74 15.19 0.70 -16.44
CA GLY A 74 14.59 1.17 -17.68
C GLY A 74 13.65 0.16 -18.36
N ARG A 75 13.02 -0.75 -17.59
CA ARG A 75 12.17 -1.83 -18.13
C ARG A 75 11.09 -2.28 -17.15
N GLU A 76 10.05 -2.90 -17.68
CA GLU A 76 8.98 -3.51 -16.90
C GLU A 76 9.45 -4.73 -16.10
N LEU A 77 8.78 -5.01 -14.99
CA LEU A 77 9.07 -6.13 -14.08
C LEU A 77 7.82 -6.99 -13.90
N LYS A 78 8.00 -8.31 -13.86
CA LYS A 78 6.94 -9.27 -13.50
C LYS A 78 7.12 -9.69 -12.05
N TRP A 79 6.17 -9.33 -11.20
CA TRP A 79 6.23 -9.59 -9.76
C TRP A 79 5.39 -10.81 -9.37
N ASP A 80 5.98 -11.79 -8.68
CA ASP A 80 5.23 -12.80 -7.94
C ASP A 80 4.89 -12.26 -6.56
N PRO A 81 3.61 -11.98 -6.29
CA PRO A 81 3.19 -11.35 -5.05
C PRO A 81 3.20 -12.28 -3.84
N VAL A 82 3.17 -13.59 -4.07
CA VAL A 82 3.13 -14.61 -3.03
C VAL A 82 4.56 -14.95 -2.61
N LYS A 83 5.43 -15.19 -3.59
CA LYS A 83 6.86 -15.46 -3.33
C LYS A 83 7.67 -14.22 -3.00
N ARG A 84 7.16 -13.04 -3.36
CA ARG A 84 7.86 -11.76 -3.27
C ARG A 84 9.16 -11.76 -4.08
N GLU A 85 9.06 -12.20 -5.34
CA GLU A 85 10.18 -12.34 -6.28
C GLU A 85 9.86 -11.70 -7.63
N ILE A 86 10.90 -11.20 -8.31
CA ILE A 86 10.78 -10.74 -9.69
C ILE A 86 11.03 -11.94 -10.61
N ILE A 87 10.01 -12.36 -11.34
CA ILE A 87 9.99 -13.62 -12.07
C ILE A 87 11.06 -13.62 -13.17
N GLY A 88 12.03 -14.54 -13.07
CA GLY A 88 13.06 -14.77 -14.09
C GLY A 88 14.15 -13.70 -14.18
N ASP A 89 14.34 -12.87 -13.15
CA ASP A 89 15.18 -11.68 -13.23
C ASP A 89 16.20 -11.55 -12.10
N THR A 90 17.33 -12.24 -12.23
CA THR A 90 18.37 -12.25 -11.20
C THR A 90 18.89 -10.85 -10.86
N GLN A 91 19.04 -9.98 -11.86
CA GLN A 91 19.54 -8.62 -11.66
C GLN A 91 18.53 -7.77 -10.88
N ALA A 92 17.23 -7.84 -11.21
CA ALA A 92 16.25 -7.06 -10.47
C ALA A 92 16.05 -7.60 -9.05
N ASN A 93 16.10 -8.93 -8.86
CA ASN A 93 16.01 -9.54 -7.53
C ASN A 93 17.17 -9.11 -6.61
N SER A 94 18.35 -8.78 -7.15
CA SER A 94 19.46 -8.28 -6.32
C SER A 94 19.20 -6.91 -5.67
N PHE A 95 18.12 -6.21 -6.06
CA PHE A 95 17.68 -4.96 -5.42
C PHE A 95 16.63 -5.16 -4.32
N LEU A 96 16.07 -6.37 -4.16
CA LEU A 96 15.05 -6.64 -3.13
C LEU A 96 15.62 -6.67 -1.71
N GLY A 97 16.93 -6.88 -1.60
CA GLY A 97 17.65 -6.90 -0.34
C GLY A 97 19.03 -6.29 -0.49
N ARG A 98 19.68 -6.14 0.64
CA ARG A 98 21.10 -5.81 0.72
C ARG A 98 21.78 -6.88 1.55
N GLU A 99 23.07 -7.08 1.31
CA GLU A 99 23.88 -7.87 2.23
C GLU A 99 23.84 -7.22 3.62
N SER A 100 23.43 -7.99 4.63
CA SER A 100 23.46 -7.54 6.01
C SER A 100 24.91 -7.40 6.46
N ARG A 101 25.18 -6.37 7.28
CA ARG A 101 26.50 -6.21 7.88
C ARG A 101 26.78 -7.39 8.82
N LYS A 102 28.02 -7.88 8.82
CA LYS A 102 28.47 -8.96 9.71
C LYS A 102 28.04 -8.71 11.16
N GLY A 103 27.32 -9.66 11.75
CA GLY A 103 26.76 -9.60 13.11
C GLY A 103 25.38 -8.93 13.24
N PHE A 104 24.78 -8.51 12.12
CA PHE A 104 23.45 -7.88 12.03
C PHE A 104 22.56 -8.61 11.00
N GLU A 105 22.84 -9.87 10.75
CA GLU A 105 22.05 -10.75 9.90
C GLU A 105 20.65 -10.97 10.53
N ILE A 106 19.63 -11.00 9.68
CA ILE A 106 18.25 -11.23 10.10
C ILE A 106 17.89 -12.62 9.58
N ASN A 107 17.52 -13.52 10.49
CA ASN A 107 16.96 -14.81 10.10
C ASN A 107 15.49 -14.58 9.73
N LEU A 108 15.19 -14.69 8.43
CA LEU A 108 13.84 -14.59 7.88
C LEU A 108 13.17 -15.97 7.86
#